data_AF-A0A4Y7U8J6-F1
#
_entry.id   AF-A0A4Y7U8J6-F1
#
_cell.length_a   1.000
_cell.length_b   1.000
_cell.length_c   1.000
_cell.angle_alpha   90.00
_cell.angle_beta   90.00
_cell.angle_gamma   90.00
#
_symmetry.space_group_name_H-M   'P 1'
#
loop_
_entity.id
_entity.type
_entity.pdbx_description
1 polymer ?
#
loop_
_entity_poly.entity_id
_entity_poly.type
_entity_poly.pdbx_seq_one_letter_code
_entity_poly.pdbx_strand_id
1 'polypeptide(L)' 'MQAINITAYTKDASQIEAVKDFMKSLKIKFEIENVKPYKLSDKQQEILDSQVNPDEKLYTDAESLYTDLKKKYEL' A
#
# COMPACT_ATOMS: atom_id res chain seq x y z
N MET A 1 14.99 -26.24 -24.13
CA MET A 1 14.46 -24.85 -24.18
C MET A 1 14.46 -24.30 -22.78
N GLN A 2 14.86 -23.05 -22.58
CA GLN A 2 14.88 -22.37 -21.29
C GLN A 2 13.55 -21.63 -21.10
N ALA A 3 12.96 -21.68 -19.90
CA ALA A 3 11.72 -20.97 -19.60
C ALA A 3 11.98 -19.45 -19.53
N ILE A 4 10.99 -18.65 -19.97
CA ILE A 4 11.01 -17.19 -19.87
C ILE A 4 10.07 -16.80 -18.72
N ASN A 5 10.62 -16.13 -17.70
CA ASN A 5 9.85 -15.64 -16.57
C ASN A 5 9.48 -14.17 -16.79
N ILE A 6 8.18 -13.84 -16.71
CA ILE A 6 7.66 -12.47 -16.85
C ILE A 6 7.06 -12.06 -15.51
N THR A 7 7.51 -10.95 -14.96
CA THR A 7 6.96 -10.36 -13.72
C THR A 7 6.17 -9.10 -14.06
N ALA A 8 4.89 -9.06 -13.67
CA ALA A 8 4.02 -7.90 -13.84
C ALA A 8 3.68 -7.30 -12.47
N TYR A 9 4.01 -6.01 -12.28
CA TYR A 9 3.66 -5.28 -11.07
C TYR A 9 2.24 -4.71 -11.21
N THR A 10 1.29 -5.38 -10.60
CA THR A 10 -0.14 -5.01 -10.64
C THR A 10 -0.55 -4.38 -9.31
N LYS A 11 -1.41 -3.36 -9.35
CA LYS A 11 -1.91 -2.67 -8.15
C LYS A 11 -3.19 -3.29 -7.59
N ASP A 12 -3.97 -3.93 -8.46
CA ASP A 12 -5.30 -4.45 -8.15
C ASP A 12 -5.65 -5.65 -9.02
N ALA A 13 -6.76 -6.32 -8.68
CA ALA A 13 -7.20 -7.54 -9.33
C ALA A 13 -7.57 -7.35 -10.82
N SER A 14 -8.06 -6.17 -11.23
CA SER A 14 -8.43 -5.91 -12.62
C SER A 14 -7.21 -5.91 -13.53
N GLN A 15 -6.08 -5.39 -13.06
CA GLN A 15 -4.82 -5.42 -13.81
C GLN A 15 -4.28 -6.84 -14.00
N ILE A 16 -4.46 -7.72 -13.01
CA ILE A 16 -4.08 -9.13 -13.11
C ILE A 16 -4.92 -9.82 -14.20
N GLU A 17 -6.21 -9.52 -14.29
CA GLU A 17 -7.09 -10.07 -15.34
C GLU A 17 -6.73 -9.56 -16.73
N ALA A 18 -6.42 -8.27 -16.88
CA ALA A 18 -5.96 -7.72 -18.15
C ALA A 18 -4.69 -8.40 -18.66
N VAL A 19 -3.73 -8.70 -17.77
CA VAL A 19 -2.51 -9.44 -18.12
C VAL A 19 -2.84 -10.89 -18.50
N LYS A 20 -3.74 -11.56 -17.78
CA LYS A 20 -4.20 -12.92 -18.14
C LYS A 20 -4.78 -12.95 -19.53
N ASP A 21 -5.66 -12.01 -19.86
CA ASP A 21 -6.36 -12.00 -21.14
C ASP A 21 -5.42 -11.64 -22.29
N PHE A 22 -4.46 -10.75 -22.05
CA PHE A 22 -3.37 -10.51 -22.99
C PHE A 22 -2.56 -11.78 -23.26
N MET A 23 -2.11 -12.51 -22.23
CA MET A 23 -1.34 -13.75 -22.42
C MET A 23 -2.16 -14.84 -23.12
N LYS A 24 -3.46 -14.97 -22.81
CA LYS A 24 -4.37 -15.87 -23.52
C LYS A 24 -4.51 -15.50 -24.99
N SER A 25 -4.62 -14.21 -25.32
CA SER A 25 -4.74 -13.74 -26.71
C SER A 25 -3.52 -14.13 -27.54
N LEU A 26 -2.34 -14.15 -26.92
CA LEU A 26 -1.08 -14.59 -27.52
C LEU A 26 -0.91 -16.12 -27.56
N LYS A 27 -1.86 -16.89 -27.01
CA LYS A 27 -1.81 -18.35 -26.87
C LYS A 27 -0.55 -18.86 -26.16
N ILE A 28 0.01 -18.04 -25.27
CA ILE A 28 1.18 -18.39 -24.47
C ILE A 28 0.69 -19.19 -23.25
N LYS A 29 1.36 -20.31 -22.92
CA LYS A 29 1.14 -21.00 -21.65
C LYS A 29 1.78 -20.18 -20.54
N PHE A 30 1.00 -19.89 -19.50
CA PHE A 30 1.47 -19.12 -18.35
C PHE A 30 0.95 -19.74 -17.05
N GLU A 31 1.70 -19.51 -15.97
CA GLU A 31 1.30 -19.81 -14.61
C GLU A 31 1.37 -18.51 -13.80
N ILE A 32 0.41 -18.31 -12.91
CA ILE A 32 0.37 -17.13 -12.05
C ILE A 32 0.71 -17.57 -10.65
N GLU A 33 1.91 -17.22 -10.23
CA GLU A 33 2.31 -17.34 -8.84
C GLU A 33 1.79 -16.10 -8.09
N ASN A 34 0.81 -16.33 -7.22
CA ASN A 34 0.40 -15.30 -6.26
C ASN A 34 1.56 -15.11 -5.26
N VAL A 35 2.35 -14.07 -5.47
CA VAL A 35 3.31 -13.62 -4.47
C VAL A 35 2.49 -13.24 -3.23
N LYS A 36 2.61 -14.04 -2.16
CA LYS A 36 1.94 -13.72 -0.90
C LYS A 36 2.40 -12.31 -0.49
N PRO A 37 1.47 -11.39 -0.15
CA PRO A 37 1.88 -10.10 0.38
C PRO A 37 2.81 -10.34 1.57
N TYR A 38 3.90 -9.58 1.62
CA TYR A 38 4.85 -9.69 2.71
C TYR A 38 4.12 -9.38 4.01
N LYS A 39 3.94 -10.39 4.85
CA LYS A 39 3.39 -10.20 6.19
C LYS A 39 4.54 -9.85 7.11
N LEU A 40 4.42 -8.70 7.78
CA LEU A 40 5.32 -8.35 8.86
C LEU A 40 5.19 -9.41 9.96
N SER A 41 6.33 -9.78 10.55
CA SER A 41 6.33 -10.50 11.81
C SER A 41 5.75 -9.62 12.93
N ASP A 42 5.29 -10.23 14.02
CA ASP A 42 4.72 -9.49 15.15
C ASP A 42 5.67 -8.40 15.67
N LYS A 43 6.97 -8.69 15.73
CA LYS A 43 8.01 -7.72 16.11
C LYS A 43 8.13 -6.55 15.13
N GLN A 44 8.03 -6.81 13.83
CA GLN A 44 8.12 -5.76 12.81
C GLN A 44 6.86 -4.88 12.82
N GLN A 45 5.69 -5.47 13.09
CA GLN A 45 4.45 -4.73 13.26
C GLN A 45 4.51 -3.87 14.53
N GLU A 46 5.00 -4.40 15.66
CA GLU A 46 5.18 -3.65 16.91
C GLU A 46 6.12 -2.44 16.74
N ILE A 47 7.23 -2.61 16.01
CA ILE A 47 8.14 -1.51 15.68
C ILE A 47 7.45 -0.45 14.81
N LEU A 48 6.66 -0.87 13.81
CA LEU A 48 5.94 0.03 12.93
C LEU A 48 4.85 0.80 13.70
N ASP A 49 4.08 0.12 14.52
CA ASP A 49 3.01 0.71 15.34
C ASP A 49 3.59 1.75 16.31
N SER A 50 4.77 1.47 16.88
CA SER A 50 5.48 2.42 17.75
C SER A 50 5.97 3.68 17.02
N GLN A 51 6.10 3.64 15.69
CA GLN A 51 6.52 4.79 14.87
C GLN A 51 5.34 5.54 14.25
N VAL A 52 4.27 4.83 13.88
CA VAL A 52 3.13 5.35 13.12
C VAL A 52 1.97 5.77 14.02
N ASN A 53 1.96 5.31 15.28
CA ASN A 53 1.01 5.74 16.29
C ASN A 53 1.68 6.71 17.29
N PRO A 54 2.14 7.91 16.89
CA PRO A 54 2.42 8.95 17.87
C PRO A 54 1.14 9.14 18.68
N ASP A 55 1.28 9.16 20.01
CA ASP A 55 0.20 9.41 20.95
C ASP A 55 -0.69 10.54 20.39
N GLU A 56 -2.00 10.30 20.22
CA GLU A 56 -2.94 11.28 19.66
C GLU A 56 -2.86 12.63 20.42
N LYS A 57 -2.40 12.56 21.68
CA LYS A 57 -2.08 13.70 22.54
C LYS A 57 -0.96 14.60 21.99
N LEU A 58 -0.04 14.09 21.16
CA LEU A 58 0.99 14.86 20.45
C LEU A 58 0.40 15.69 19.30
N TYR A 59 -0.83 15.39 18.87
CA TYR A 59 -1.55 16.14 17.84
C TYR A 59 -2.64 17.07 18.41
N THR A 60 -2.62 17.30 19.73
CA THR A 60 -3.52 18.27 20.41
C THR A 60 -3.24 19.72 20.02
N ASP A 61 -2.03 19.99 19.52
CA ASP A 61 -1.63 21.30 19.05
C ASP A 61 -2.44 21.74 17.83
N ALA A 62 -3.00 20.82 17.03
CA ALA A 62 -3.73 21.19 15.81
C ALA A 62 -5.05 21.94 16.12
N GLU A 63 -5.78 21.49 17.13
CA GLU A 63 -7.03 22.13 17.55
C GLU A 63 -6.75 23.48 18.23
N SER A 64 -5.67 23.56 19.01
CA SER A 64 -5.19 24.81 19.61
C SER A 64 -4.70 25.80 18.55
N LEU A 65 -3.90 25.36 17.58
CA LEU A 65 -3.44 26.16 16.44
C LEU A 65 -4.61 26.72 15.63
N TYR A 66 -5.61 25.90 15.35
CA TYR A 66 -6.81 26.33 14.64
C TYR A 66 -7.55 27.41 15.43
N THR A 67 -7.72 27.20 16.73
CA THR A 67 -8.40 28.15 17.63
C THR A 67 -7.62 29.48 17.72
N ASP A 68 -6.30 29.42 17.84
CA ASP A 68 -5.43 30.60 17.91
C ASP A 68 -5.42 31.37 16.59
N LEU A 69 -5.34 30.68 15.45
CA LEU A 69 -5.40 31.30 14.12
C LEU A 69 -6.76 31.96 13.89
N LYS A 70 -7.86 31.28 14.22
CA LYS A 70 -9.21 31.81 14.10
C LYS A 70 -9.38 33.07 14.94
N LYS A 71 -8.88 33.06 16.18
CA LYS A 71 -8.94 34.21 17.09
C LYS A 71 -8.07 35.37 16.61
N LYS A 72 -6.88 35.09 16.06
CA LYS A 72 -5.93 36.11 15.60
C LYS A 72 -6.38 36.82 14.32
N TYR A 73 -7.08 36.11 13.43
CA TYR A 73 -7.48 36.64 12.12
C TYR A 73 -8.99 36.86 11.98
N GLU A 74 -9.76 36.69 13.05
CA GLU A 74 -11.23 36.86 13.07
C GLU A 74 -11.95 36.10 11.95
N LEU A 75 -11.48 34.88 11.66
CA LEU A 75 -12.05 33.98 10.65
C LEU A 75 -13.35 33.30 11.10
#